data_AF-A0A0C9U8Y7-F1
#
_entry.id   AF-A0A0C9U8Y7-F1
#
_cell.length_a   1.000
_cell.length_b   1.000
_cell.length_c   1.000
_cell.angle_alpha   90.00
_cell.angle_beta   90.00
_cell.angle_gamma   90.00
#
_symmetry.space_group_name_H-M   'P 1'
#
loop_
_entity.id
_entity.type
_entity.pdbx_description
1 polymer ?
#
loop_
_entity_poly.entity_id
_entity_poly.type
_entity_poly.pdbx_seq_one_letter_code
_entity_poly.pdbx_strand_id
1 'polypeptide(L)'
;MAPTLVPPPSIASNPSSTPPNAHPPSISLESVLKDLNSLIHAIALPKTRTAKTCTISLDILHKARNLITSAVDAHKQQYSTPQIISIIEQLDTISNHIGLSSKDAPFTTPTPPKPIHRDT
;
A
#
# COMPACT_ATOMS: atom_id res chain seq x y z
N MET A 1 -57.29 -28.66 -15.06
CA MET A 1 -56.74 -27.55 -15.87
C MET A 1 -55.71 -26.84 -15.01
N ALA A 2 -54.44 -26.84 -15.41
CA ALA A 2 -53.35 -26.20 -14.68
C ALA A 2 -52.75 -25.08 -15.57
N PRO A 3 -52.44 -23.89 -15.04
CA PRO A 3 -51.91 -22.80 -15.87
C PRO A 3 -50.43 -23.03 -16.19
N THR A 4 -50.08 -22.97 -17.48
CA THR A 4 -48.69 -23.04 -17.94
C THR A 4 -48.03 -21.68 -17.71
N LEU A 5 -47.10 -21.60 -16.76
CA LEU A 5 -46.24 -20.43 -16.54
C LEU A 5 -45.21 -20.34 -17.67
N VAL A 6 -45.35 -19.33 -18.53
CA VAL A 6 -44.36 -19.00 -19.56
C VAL A 6 -43.18 -18.28 -18.87
N PRO A 7 -41.91 -18.69 -19.08
CA PRO A 7 -40.77 -18.03 -18.49
C PRO A 7 -40.50 -16.66 -19.18
N PRO A 8 -39.94 -15.68 -18.46
CA PRO A 8 -39.67 -14.35 -19.02
C PRO A 8 -38.58 -14.41 -20.10
N PRO A 9 -38.57 -13.47 -21.07
CA PRO A 9 -37.55 -13.43 -22.10
C PRO A 9 -36.17 -13.14 -21.49
N SER A 10 -35.18 -13.96 -21.85
CA SER A 10 -33.78 -13.71 -21.51
C SER A 10 -33.32 -12.41 -22.16
N ILE A 11 -33.20 -11.36 -21.35
CA ILE A 11 -32.51 -10.14 -21.75
C ILE A 11 -31.03 -10.52 -21.91
N ALA A 12 -30.55 -10.48 -23.16
CA ALA A 12 -29.14 -10.65 -23.45
C ALA A 12 -28.36 -9.52 -22.76
N SER A 13 -27.62 -9.87 -21.70
CA SER A 13 -26.63 -8.98 -21.10
C SER A 13 -25.58 -8.67 -22.14
N ASN A 14 -25.67 -7.47 -22.70
CA ASN A 14 -24.70 -6.90 -23.60
C ASN A 14 -23.34 -6.80 -22.87
N PRO A 15 -22.24 -7.44 -23.33
CA PRO A 15 -20.94 -7.28 -22.70
C PRO A 15 -20.26 -6.06 -23.33
N SER A 16 -20.72 -4.85 -23.01
CA SER A 16 -20.02 -3.66 -23.51
C SER A 16 -20.22 -2.47 -22.59
N SER A 17 -19.33 -2.39 -21.60
CA SER A 17 -18.71 -1.15 -21.12
C SER A 17 -17.79 -1.49 -19.95
N THR A 18 -16.69 -2.17 -20.22
CA THR A 18 -15.50 -1.99 -19.40
C THR A 18 -15.10 -0.51 -19.55
N PRO A 19 -15.00 0.28 -18.47
CA PRO A 19 -14.33 1.56 -18.55
C PRO A 19 -12.91 1.28 -19.05
N PRO A 20 -12.30 2.15 -19.87
CA PRO A 20 -10.86 2.13 -20.02
C PRO A 20 -10.30 2.55 -18.65
N ASN A 21 -10.18 1.60 -17.74
CA ASN A 21 -9.28 1.71 -16.62
C ASN A 21 -7.89 1.66 -17.25
N ALA A 22 -7.50 2.78 -17.85
CA ALA A 22 -6.13 3.06 -18.24
C ALA A 22 -5.37 3.07 -16.92
N HIS A 23 -4.99 1.87 -16.50
CA HIS A 23 -4.07 1.67 -15.41
C HIS A 23 -2.90 2.60 -15.70
N PRO A 24 -2.65 3.61 -14.84
CA PRO A 24 -1.47 4.44 -15.03
C PRO A 24 -0.29 3.46 -15.13
N PRO A 25 0.66 3.68 -16.06
CA PRO A 25 1.78 2.76 -16.21
C PRO A 25 2.42 2.62 -14.82
N SER A 26 2.21 1.47 -14.19
CA SER A 26 2.73 1.21 -12.87
C SER A 26 4.23 1.15 -13.05
N ILE A 27 4.90 2.20 -12.62
CA ILE A 27 6.35 2.27 -12.63
C ILE A 27 6.82 1.15 -11.72
N SER A 28 7.25 0.03 -12.31
CA SER A 28 7.77 -1.11 -11.57
C SER A 28 9.12 -0.73 -10.99
N LEU A 29 9.31 -0.97 -9.69
CA LEU A 29 10.58 -0.75 -9.01
C LEU A 29 11.73 -1.48 -9.73
N GLU A 30 11.49 -2.68 -10.24
CA GLU A 30 12.49 -3.44 -11.02
C GLU A 30 12.92 -2.70 -12.29
N SER A 31 11.97 -2.07 -12.99
CA SER A 31 12.28 -1.26 -14.17
C SER A 31 13.13 -0.04 -13.79
N VAL A 32 12.79 0.64 -12.70
CA VAL A 32 13.56 1.80 -12.24
C VAL A 32 14.97 1.42 -11.84
N LEU A 33 15.14 0.31 -11.11
CA LEU A 33 16.46 -0.19 -10.73
C LEU A 33 17.29 -0.57 -11.96
N LYS A 34 16.68 -1.19 -12.97
CA LYS A 34 17.33 -1.50 -14.24
C LYS A 34 17.78 -0.23 -14.97
N ASP A 35 16.91 0.77 -15.07
CA ASP A 35 17.21 2.02 -15.76
C ASP A 35 18.31 2.82 -15.03
N LEU A 36 18.27 2.86 -13.69
CA LEU A 36 19.33 3.45 -12.87
C LEU A 36 20.66 2.72 -13.07
N ASN A 37 20.63 1.38 -13.09
CA ASN A 37 21.82 0.58 -13.32
C ASN A 37 22.43 0.86 -14.70
N SER A 38 21.61 0.89 -15.76
CA SER A 38 22.05 1.26 -17.10
C SER A 38 22.64 2.68 -17.14
N LEU A 39 22.05 3.61 -16.41
CA LEU A 39 22.51 5.00 -16.36
C LEU A 39 23.86 5.14 -15.66
N ILE A 40 24.11 4.37 -14.59
CA ILE A 40 25.43 4.31 -13.92
C ILE A 40 26.49 3.74 -14.86
N HIS A 41 26.17 2.67 -15.59
CA HIS A 41 27.10 2.06 -16.54
C HIS A 41 27.39 2.95 -17.76
N ALA A 42 26.51 3.89 -18.08
CA ALA A 42 26.75 4.89 -19.12
C ALA A 42 27.74 6.00 -18.69
N ILE A 43 28.07 6.11 -17.40
CA ILE A 43 29.05 7.08 -16.92
C ILE A 43 30.44 6.64 -17.41
N ALA A 44 31.03 7.45 -18.29
CA ALA A 44 32.37 7.19 -18.80
C ALA A 44 33.40 7.34 -17.67
N LEU A 45 34.04 6.22 -17.32
CA LEU A 45 35.14 6.23 -16.36
C LEU A 45 36.45 6.66 -17.05
N PRO A 46 37.33 7.39 -16.34
CA PRO A 46 38.66 7.69 -16.83
C PRO A 46 39.44 6.39 -17.13
N LYS A 47 40.08 6.33 -18.29
CA LYS A 47 40.90 5.16 -18.70
C LYS A 47 42.26 5.10 -17.98
N THR A 48 42.66 6.17 -17.29
CA THR A 48 43.98 6.29 -16.67
C THR A 48 43.93 5.92 -15.19
N ARG A 49 44.88 5.08 -14.76
CA ARG A 49 45.00 4.61 -13.37
C ARG A 49 45.18 5.73 -12.34
N THR A 50 45.62 6.92 -12.76
CA THR A 50 45.93 8.06 -11.89
C THR A 50 44.82 9.09 -11.81
N ALA A 51 43.73 8.95 -12.56
CA ALA A 51 42.62 9.89 -12.51
C ALA A 51 41.91 9.82 -11.15
N LYS A 52 41.84 10.96 -10.45
CA LYS A 52 41.13 11.10 -9.17
C LYS A 52 39.71 11.62 -9.32
N THR A 53 39.34 12.04 -10.53
CA THR A 53 38.07 12.71 -10.82
C THR A 53 37.38 12.01 -11.98
N CYS A 54 36.06 11.86 -11.86
CA CYS A 54 35.17 11.37 -12.91
C CYS A 54 34.18 12.49 -13.24
N THR A 55 34.00 12.79 -14.52
CA THR A 55 33.06 13.81 -14.97
C THR A 55 31.71 13.15 -15.23
N ILE A 56 30.68 13.64 -14.57
CA ILE A 56 29.30 13.19 -14.77
C ILE A 56 28.52 14.33 -15.42
N SER A 57 27.81 14.04 -16.51
CA SER A 57 26.93 15.03 -17.14
C SER A 57 25.76 15.37 -16.21
N LEU A 58 25.38 16.66 -16.19
CA LEU A 58 24.23 17.12 -15.42
C LEU A 58 22.93 16.43 -15.86
N ASP A 59 22.78 16.11 -17.14
CA ASP A 59 21.60 15.39 -17.66
C ASP A 59 21.45 14.00 -17.06
N ILE A 60 22.57 13.30 -16.85
CA ILE A 60 22.61 11.98 -16.21
C ILE A 60 22.14 12.12 -14.76
N LEU A 61 22.59 13.16 -14.07
CA LEU A 61 22.19 13.42 -12.68
C LEU A 61 20.69 13.75 -12.58
N HIS A 62 20.16 14.55 -13.49
CA HIS A 62 18.73 14.88 -13.55
C HIS A 62 17.87 13.64 -13.83
N LYS A 63 18.29 12.78 -14.78
CA LYS A 63 17.59 11.53 -15.08
C LYS A 63 17.58 10.59 -13.88
N ALA A 64 18.72 10.43 -13.21
CA ALA A 64 18.82 9.60 -12.01
C ALA A 64 17.89 10.11 -10.89
N ARG A 65 17.89 11.43 -10.65
CA ARG A 65 17.00 12.06 -9.68
C ARG A 65 15.53 11.78 -9.99
N ASN A 66 15.11 11.99 -11.23
CA ASN A 66 13.72 11.80 -11.64
C ASN A 66 13.26 10.35 -11.49
N LEU A 67 14.13 9.38 -11.83
CA LEU A 67 13.86 7.95 -11.63
C LEU A 67 13.67 7.62 -10.14
N ILE A 68 14.56 8.13 -9.28
CA ILE A 68 14.46 7.91 -7.82
C ILE A 68 13.18 8.53 -7.26
N THR A 69 12.86 9.77 -7.63
CA THR A 69 11.62 10.44 -7.21
C THR A 69 10.39 9.64 -7.66
N SER A 70 10.37 9.20 -8.92
CA SER A 70 9.26 8.41 -9.46
C SER A 70 9.10 7.07 -8.74
N ALA A 71 10.19 6.40 -8.37
CA ALA A 71 10.13 5.16 -7.60
C ALA A 71 9.59 5.38 -6.17
N VAL A 72 10.00 6.47 -5.52
CA VAL A 72 9.50 6.83 -4.19
C VAL A 72 8.01 7.13 -4.24
N ASP A 73 7.56 7.90 -5.23
CA ASP A 73 6.16 8.27 -5.41
C ASP A 73 5.30 7.03 -5.74
N ALA A 74 5.79 6.16 -6.63
CA ALA A 74 5.12 4.89 -6.95
C ALA A 74 4.99 3.98 -5.73
N HIS A 75 6.05 3.86 -4.92
CA HIS A 75 6.01 3.11 -3.68
C HIS A 75 4.99 3.69 -2.70
N LYS A 76 4.91 5.02 -2.55
CA LYS A 76 3.91 5.66 -1.68
C LYS A 76 2.48 5.40 -2.15
N GLN A 77 2.22 5.46 -3.45
CA GLN A 77 0.90 5.13 -4.00
C GLN A 77 0.51 3.67 -3.82
N GLN A 78 1.47 2.74 -3.88
CA GLN A 78 1.19 1.31 -3.67
C GLN A 78 0.63 1.04 -2.26
N TYR A 79 1.14 1.72 -1.22
CA TYR A 79 0.59 1.63 0.14
C TYR A 79 -0.74 2.36 0.31
N SER A 80 -1.10 3.27 -0.60
CA SER A 80 -2.39 3.95 -0.62
C SER A 80 -3.48 3.17 -1.37
N THR A 81 -3.21 1.91 -1.75
CA THR A 81 -4.23 1.07 -2.40
C THR A 81 -5.39 0.87 -1.41
N PRO A 82 -6.65 1.16 -1.80
CA PRO A 82 -7.81 1.10 -0.90
C PRO A 82 -7.97 -0.25 -0.18
N GLN A 83 -7.51 -1.34 -0.82
CA GLN A 83 -7.54 -2.68 -0.24
C GLN A 83 -6.57 -2.83 0.94
N ILE A 84 -5.36 -2.27 0.85
CA ILE A 84 -4.37 -2.36 1.94
C ILE A 84 -4.83 -1.53 3.13
N ILE A 85 -5.38 -0.33 2.88
CA ILE A 85 -5.95 0.53 3.92
C ILE A 85 -7.11 -0.21 4.63
N SER A 86 -8.02 -0.82 3.87
CA SER A 86 -9.13 -1.60 4.43
C SER A 86 -8.66 -2.78 5.28
N ILE A 87 -7.62 -3.51 4.84
CA ILE A 87 -7.04 -4.61 5.63
C ILE A 87 -6.43 -4.08 6.93
N ILE A 88 -5.73 -2.94 6.91
CA ILE A 88 -5.16 -2.32 8.11
C ILE A 88 -6.27 -1.95 9.11
N GLU A 89 -7.35 -1.33 8.65
CA GLU A 89 -8.51 -0.99 9.50
C GLU A 89 -9.19 -2.22 10.10
N GLN A 90 -9.31 -3.31 9.32
CA GLN A 90 -9.85 -4.57 9.81
C GLN A 90 -8.95 -5.19 10.89
N LEU A 91 -7.64 -5.18 10.71
CA LEU A 91 -6.69 -5.67 11.70
C LEU A 91 -6.70 -4.83 12.99
N ASP A 92 -6.84 -3.51 12.87
CA ASP A 92 -6.98 -2.63 14.04
C ASP A 92 -8.27 -2.89 14.81
N THR A 93 -9.38 -3.08 14.09
CA THR A 93 -10.68 -3.46 14.68
C THR A 93 -10.57 -4.78 15.43
N ILE A 94 -9.92 -5.78 14.84
CA ILE A 94 -9.68 -7.07 15.48
C ILE A 94 -8.82 -6.87 16.73
N SER A 95 -7.68 -6.18 16.63
CA SER A 95 -6.76 -5.90 17.75
C SER A 95 -7.45 -5.27 18.95
N ASN A 96 -8.31 -4.27 18.70
CA ASN A 96 -9.12 -3.62 19.73
C ASN A 96 -10.17 -4.56 20.33
N HIS A 97 -10.79 -5.43 19.52
CA HIS A 97 -11.76 -6.41 19.99
C HIS A 97 -11.14 -7.50 20.88
N ILE A 98 -9.93 -7.96 20.57
CA ILE A 98 -9.22 -8.99 21.34
C ILE A 98 -8.42 -8.43 22.51
N GLY A 99 -8.47 -7.11 22.75
CA GLY A 99 -7.82 -6.47 23.89
C GLY A 99 -6.29 -6.53 23.86
N LEU A 100 -5.67 -6.69 22.67
CA LEU A 100 -4.21 -6.66 22.51
C LEU A 100 -3.61 -5.24 22.64
N SER A 101 -4.38 -4.28 23.15
CA SER A 101 -3.85 -2.99 23.58
C SER A 101 -2.82 -3.27 24.67
N SER A 102 -1.54 -3.27 24.27
CA SER A 102 -0.39 -3.30 25.16
C SER A 102 -0.33 -1.96 25.90
N LYS A 103 -1.25 -1.79 26.83
CA LYS A 103 -1.29 -0.70 27.78
C LYS A 103 -1.58 -1.34 29.11
N ASP A 104 -0.51 -1.50 29.89
CA ASP A 104 -0.50 -1.93 31.28
C ASP A 104 -1.82 -1.58 31.98
N ALA A 105 -2.64 -2.60 32.23
CA ALA A 105 -3.69 -2.46 33.21
C ALA A 105 -3.02 -2.61 34.59
N PRO A 106 -2.96 -1.57 35.44
CA PRO A 106 -2.57 -1.77 36.82
C PRO A 106 -3.67 -2.63 37.44
N PHE A 107 -3.30 -3.79 37.98
CA PHE A 107 -4.21 -4.67 38.71
C PHE A 107 -4.93 -3.86 39.80
N THR A 108 -6.18 -3.49 39.57
CA THR A 108 -7.02 -2.90 40.62
C THR A 108 -7.55 -4.05 41.47
N THR A 109 -7.01 -4.17 42.68
CA THR A 109 -7.52 -5.07 43.72
C THR A 109 -8.98 -4.75 44.03
N PRO A 110 -9.86 -5.76 44.23
CA PRO A 110 -11.27 -5.50 44.55
C PRO A 110 -11.39 -4.86 45.93
N THR A 111 -12.12 -3.74 46.02
CA THR A 111 -12.40 -3.08 47.30
C THR A 111 -13.38 -3.94 48.12
N PRO A 112 -13.18 -4.14 49.44
CA PRO A 112 -14.09 -4.95 50.26
C PRO A 112 -15.44 -4.24 50.43
N PRO A 113 -16.57 -4.98 50.48
CA PRO A 113 -17.88 -4.37 50.71
C PRO A 113 -17.99 -3.82 52.12
N LYS A 114 -18.61 -2.64 52.23
CA LYS A 114 -18.78 -1.88 53.48
C LYS A 114 -19.87 -2.52 54.36
N PRO A 115 -19.74 -2.53 55.71
CA PRO A 115 -20.73 -3.16 56.57
C PRO A 115 -22.02 -2.35 56.62
N ILE A 116 -23.16 -3.05 56.53
CA ILE A 116 -24.49 -2.46 56.68
C ILE A 116 -24.75 -2.24 58.17
N HIS A 117 -24.80 -0.98 58.61
CA HIS A 117 -25.28 -0.60 59.93
C HIS A 117 -26.81 -0.73 59.94
N ARG A 118 -27.33 -1.60 60.82
CA ARG A 118 -28.77 -1.81 61.02
C ARG A 118 -29.17 -1.06 62.29
N ASP A 119 -29.67 0.16 62.15
CA ASP A 119 -30.25 0.90 63.26
C ASP A 119 -31.53 0.20 63.74
N THR A 120 -31.62 -0.02 65.05
CA THR A 120 -32.83 -0.42 65.78
C THR A 120 -33.17 0.69 66.76
#